data_AF-A0AAW1HAI1-F1
#
_entry.id   AF-A0AAW1HAI1-F1
#
_cell.length_a   1.000
_cell.length_b   1.000
_cell.length_c   1.000
_cell.angle_alpha   90.00
_cell.angle_beta   90.00
_cell.angle_gamma   90.00
#
_symmetry.space_group_name_H-M   'P 1'
#
loop_
_entity.id
_entity.type
_entity.pdbx_description
1 polymer ?
#
loop_
_entity_poly.entity_id
_entity_poly.type
_entity_poly.pdbx_seq_one_letter_code
_entity_poly.pdbx_strand_id
1 'polypeptide(L)'
;MEEEKMKKSEVEKQVLEKVTNTISSINSAQSFNDVVLSLHSLASLLFSINSSSLSGVISKQYIEQLKNEEHPSESERRQLWEVFYRGVAFPTLARFLIYDVASNWLSRLPVEAQKLVYDIFFVKGLFTEVVQAVIPCLDHNAKAVRSNAERLVVICLLENEGVLQMARELGILHESEDSSQSAVKLTVSRVAQLVASVPDKSRLKAPKSLSSHYFFKNITTQLLAAAEEISLKAHGSNDVDVSFQFVGEMFTRICRRGSADLLLSELIPHILKRVRSFFSSHTDTNLEGGFMLDSSFKFWFLMMEIIKDAYAVEKMAEQILHQLVAECANDVEAYWVLWILFHRSFKLQTSVRFLFVEKFVLLKVFPLRCLKWILQFSVFGCPPEDGKLKNGENKQLLLETVQRVVVVWSKREFVQSAPLEQQVHVTAAAGLMLETMSKGELDATKDVMRSILEGVSCRLENPDDLVRKMACSIALVFSKVIDPNNPLYLDNSFKEENVDWEFGLATANPTNRNSENKEIAAPSSNSVQKLEVDHEGESIRGRKVNAAKKRSSKCKLVDSLDVIAPSTLNDELLFSDEEDGNSSEDSEGSSDSSLQPYDLTDDDSDLKKKISQLVDIVGALRKTDDPDGGGVSA
;
A
#
# COMPACT_ATOMS: atom_id res chain seq x y z
N MET A 1 -25.08 42.33 3.18
CA MET A 1 -25.53 41.05 3.77
C MET A 1 -27.00 40.72 3.47
N GLU A 2 -28.00 41.46 3.97
CA GLU A 2 -29.43 41.10 3.75
C GLU A 2 -29.91 41.38 2.31
N GLU A 3 -29.52 42.51 1.72
CA GLU A 3 -29.77 42.82 0.29
C GLU A 3 -29.03 41.87 -0.66
N GLU A 4 -27.80 41.48 -0.37
CA GLU A 4 -27.04 40.51 -1.18
C GLU A 4 -27.66 39.11 -1.13
N LYS A 5 -28.19 38.72 0.02
CA LYS A 5 -28.89 37.45 0.20
C LYS A 5 -30.23 37.45 -0.54
N MET A 6 -30.98 38.56 -0.53
CA MET A 6 -32.17 38.72 -1.35
C MET A 6 -31.85 38.69 -2.85
N LYS A 7 -30.80 39.40 -3.28
CA LYS A 7 -30.37 39.41 -4.68
C LYS A 7 -29.93 38.02 -5.16
N LYS A 8 -29.22 37.26 -4.33
CA LYS A 8 -28.85 35.86 -4.62
C LYS A 8 -30.07 34.95 -4.74
N SER A 9 -31.05 35.12 -3.84
CA SER A 9 -32.31 34.36 -3.87
C SER A 9 -33.14 34.63 -5.12
N GLU A 10 -33.16 35.88 -5.60
CA GLU A 10 -33.88 36.25 -6.82
C GLU A 10 -33.22 35.65 -8.07
N VAL A 11 -31.88 35.69 -8.15
CA VAL A 11 -31.13 35.04 -9.24
C VAL A 11 -31.35 33.52 -9.25
N GLU A 12 -31.39 32.88 -8.07
CA GLU A 12 -31.67 31.44 -7.98
C GLU A 12 -33.05 31.07 -8.52
N LYS A 13 -34.08 31.88 -8.20
CA LYS A 13 -35.43 31.70 -8.73
C LYS A 13 -35.46 31.85 -10.26
N GLN A 14 -34.79 32.86 -10.80
CA GLN A 14 -34.72 33.10 -12.25
C GLN A 14 -34.03 31.95 -12.99
N VAL A 15 -32.92 31.45 -12.46
CA VAL A 15 -32.21 30.29 -13.04
C VAL A 15 -33.11 29.04 -13.01
N LEU A 16 -33.80 28.78 -11.91
CA LEU A 16 -34.71 27.64 -11.79
C LEU A 16 -35.92 27.75 -12.72
N GLU A 17 -36.47 28.95 -12.89
CA GLU A 17 -37.54 29.21 -13.85
C GLU A 17 -37.09 28.94 -15.29
N LYS A 18 -35.88 29.41 -15.67
CA LYS A 18 -35.31 29.12 -16.99
C LYS A 18 -35.10 27.61 -17.20
N VAL A 19 -34.65 26.87 -16.19
CA VAL A 19 -34.55 25.40 -16.25
C VAL A 19 -35.92 24.77 -16.46
N THR A 20 -36.94 25.21 -15.72
CA THR A 20 -38.31 24.68 -15.82
C THR A 20 -38.93 24.96 -17.20
N ASN A 21 -38.70 26.14 -17.74
CA ASN A 21 -39.13 26.52 -19.09
C ASN A 21 -38.42 25.69 -20.16
N THR A 22 -37.12 25.41 -19.97
CA THR A 22 -36.33 24.54 -20.85
C THR A 22 -36.88 23.11 -20.85
N ILE A 23 -37.15 22.55 -19.67
CA ILE A 23 -37.75 21.22 -19.52
C ILE A 23 -39.13 21.15 -20.21
N SER A 24 -39.98 22.16 -19.98
CA SER A 24 -41.31 22.24 -20.59
C SER A 24 -41.25 22.31 -22.11
N SER A 25 -40.30 23.07 -22.65
CA SER A 25 -40.07 23.20 -24.11
C SER A 25 -39.56 21.91 -24.74
N ILE A 26 -38.70 21.16 -24.04
CA ILE A 26 -38.21 19.86 -24.51
C ILE A 26 -39.32 18.80 -24.45
N ASN A 27 -40.20 18.84 -23.45
CA ASN A 27 -41.33 17.93 -23.34
C ASN A 27 -42.38 18.14 -24.46
N SER A 28 -42.52 19.36 -24.98
CA SER A 28 -43.40 19.68 -26.11
C SER A 28 -42.70 19.60 -27.47
N ALA A 29 -41.39 19.31 -27.51
CA ALA A 29 -40.60 19.25 -28.73
C ALA A 29 -41.07 18.14 -29.68
N GLN A 30 -41.17 18.47 -30.97
CA GLN A 30 -41.52 17.51 -32.01
C GLN A 30 -40.30 17.08 -32.82
N SER A 31 -39.26 17.93 -32.88
CA SER A 31 -38.02 17.66 -33.59
C SER A 31 -36.80 17.77 -32.68
N PHE A 32 -35.69 17.13 -33.07
CA PHE A 32 -34.43 17.28 -32.33
C PHE A 32 -33.89 18.71 -32.39
N ASN A 33 -34.24 19.50 -33.41
CA ASN A 33 -33.87 20.91 -33.51
C ASN A 33 -34.46 21.74 -32.37
N ASP A 34 -35.71 21.45 -31.97
CA ASP A 34 -36.39 22.16 -30.88
C ASP A 34 -35.73 21.84 -29.53
N VAL A 35 -35.26 20.60 -29.36
CA VAL A 35 -34.47 20.18 -28.19
C VAL A 35 -33.13 20.91 -28.17
N VAL A 36 -32.45 20.99 -29.31
CA VAL A 36 -31.15 21.69 -29.39
C VAL A 36 -31.30 23.17 -29.13
N LEU A 37 -32.34 23.85 -29.64
CA LEU A 37 -32.61 25.25 -29.29
C LEU A 37 -32.83 25.44 -27.80
N SER A 38 -33.70 24.62 -27.20
CA SER A 38 -34.06 24.75 -25.80
C SER A 38 -32.83 24.60 -24.91
N LEU A 39 -32.00 23.59 -25.21
CA LEU A 39 -30.75 23.38 -24.49
C LEU A 39 -29.71 24.48 -24.78
N HIS A 40 -29.61 24.95 -26.02
CA HIS A 40 -28.70 26.04 -26.38
C HIS A 40 -29.04 27.33 -25.63
N SER A 41 -30.32 27.69 -25.54
CA SER A 41 -30.77 28.91 -24.86
C SER A 41 -30.43 28.91 -23.37
N LEU A 42 -30.40 27.72 -22.73
CA LEU A 42 -29.92 27.60 -21.36
C LEU A 42 -28.38 27.57 -21.30
N ALA A 43 -27.74 26.88 -22.23
CA ALA A 43 -26.29 26.73 -22.26
C ALA A 43 -25.57 28.06 -22.58
N SER A 44 -26.13 28.92 -23.43
CA SER A 44 -25.59 30.24 -23.76
C SER A 44 -25.58 31.21 -22.57
N LEU A 45 -26.51 31.02 -21.61
CA LEU A 45 -26.55 31.76 -20.36
C LEU A 45 -25.43 31.37 -19.40
N LEU A 46 -25.00 30.11 -19.42
CA LEU A 46 -24.03 29.56 -18.46
C LEU A 46 -22.61 29.44 -19.03
N PHE A 47 -22.47 29.31 -20.36
CA PHE A 47 -21.21 29.04 -21.02
C PHE A 47 -20.98 29.98 -22.20
N SER A 48 -19.72 30.20 -22.55
CA SER A 48 -19.35 30.81 -23.82
C SER A 48 -19.43 29.75 -24.92
N ILE A 49 -20.41 29.88 -25.82
CA ILE A 49 -20.72 28.92 -26.89
C ILE A 49 -20.61 29.62 -28.23
N ASN A 50 -19.86 29.03 -29.15
CA ASN A 50 -19.79 29.50 -30.53
C ASN A 50 -20.93 28.88 -31.33
N SER A 51 -22.04 29.59 -31.48
CA SER A 51 -23.23 29.14 -32.23
C SER A 51 -22.93 28.85 -33.71
N SER A 52 -21.82 29.37 -34.25
CA SER A 52 -21.31 29.06 -35.60
C SER A 52 -20.94 27.59 -35.78
N SER A 53 -20.57 26.87 -34.71
CA SER A 53 -20.23 25.45 -34.74
C SER A 53 -21.44 24.54 -34.99
N LEU A 54 -22.67 25.07 -34.87
CA LEU A 54 -23.91 24.37 -35.22
C LEU A 54 -24.31 24.58 -36.68
N SER A 55 -23.54 25.39 -37.43
CA SER A 55 -23.78 25.65 -38.85
C SER A 55 -23.60 24.38 -39.68
N GLY A 56 -24.67 23.94 -40.35
CA GLY A 56 -24.70 22.70 -41.12
C GLY A 56 -25.17 21.47 -40.34
N VAL A 57 -25.31 21.58 -39.01
CA VAL A 57 -25.83 20.53 -38.12
C VAL A 57 -27.34 20.71 -37.86
N ILE A 58 -27.79 21.97 -37.87
CA ILE A 58 -29.19 22.38 -37.61
C ILE A 58 -29.69 23.22 -38.79
N SER A 59 -31.00 23.20 -39.06
CA SER A 59 -31.61 23.94 -40.17
C SER A 59 -31.37 25.46 -40.06
N LYS A 60 -31.20 26.15 -41.20
CA LYS A 60 -30.82 27.57 -41.26
C LYS A 60 -31.74 28.52 -40.46
N GLN A 61 -33.04 28.26 -40.43
CA GLN A 61 -34.01 29.07 -39.68
C GLN A 61 -33.70 29.11 -38.17
N TYR A 62 -33.17 28.01 -37.64
CA TYR A 62 -32.82 27.89 -36.22
C TYR A 62 -31.53 28.66 -35.89
N ILE A 63 -30.57 28.73 -36.82
CA ILE A 63 -29.32 29.48 -36.64
C ILE A 63 -29.59 31.00 -36.54
N GLU A 64 -30.59 31.50 -37.28
CA GLU A 64 -30.98 32.91 -37.20
C GLU A 64 -31.61 33.27 -35.85
N GLN A 65 -32.40 32.36 -35.26
CA GLN A 65 -32.95 32.55 -33.91
C GLN A 65 -31.84 32.59 -32.84
N LEU A 66 -30.80 31.76 -32.98
CA LEU A 66 -29.67 31.73 -32.04
C LEU A 66 -28.78 32.99 -32.09
N LYS A 67 -28.75 33.70 -33.22
CA LYS A 67 -27.96 34.94 -33.36
C LYS A 67 -28.61 36.15 -32.70
N ASN A 68 -29.91 36.08 -32.40
CA ASN A 68 -30.68 37.16 -31.82
C ASN A 68 -30.75 37.11 -30.28
N GLU A 69 -30.13 36.11 -29.63
CA GLU A 69 -30.09 36.04 -28.16
C GLU A 69 -29.11 37.07 -27.58
N GLU A 70 -29.56 37.87 -26.62
CA GLU A 70 -28.66 38.71 -25.81
C GLU A 70 -27.79 37.82 -24.93
N HIS A 71 -26.47 38.03 -24.99
CA HIS A 71 -25.52 37.23 -24.25
C HIS A 71 -25.15 37.96 -22.96
N PRO A 72 -25.21 37.31 -21.77
CA PRO A 72 -24.80 37.94 -20.53
C PRO A 72 -23.31 38.28 -20.54
N SER A 73 -22.92 39.28 -19.74
CA SER A 73 -21.50 39.58 -19.50
C SER A 73 -20.78 38.39 -18.85
N GLU A 74 -19.44 38.35 -18.90
CA GLU A 74 -18.67 37.26 -18.27
C GLU A 74 -18.88 37.14 -16.76
N SER A 75 -19.02 38.27 -16.06
CA SER A 75 -19.28 38.31 -14.62
C SER A 75 -20.67 37.77 -14.28
N GLU A 76 -21.70 38.18 -15.04
CA GLU A 76 -23.07 37.69 -14.84
C GLU A 76 -23.16 36.19 -15.14
N ARG A 77 -22.52 35.75 -16.23
CA ARG A 77 -22.44 34.32 -16.58
C ARG A 77 -21.81 33.50 -15.45
N ARG A 78 -20.71 33.97 -14.86
CA ARG A 78 -20.06 33.29 -13.72
C ARG A 78 -21.00 33.22 -12.51
N GLN A 79 -21.73 34.29 -12.21
CA GLN A 79 -22.71 34.30 -11.11
C GLN A 79 -23.86 33.31 -11.36
N LEU A 80 -24.43 33.31 -12.57
CA LEU A 80 -25.47 32.36 -12.96
C LEU A 80 -24.98 30.92 -12.90
N TRP A 81 -23.76 30.66 -13.35
CA TRP A 81 -23.11 29.34 -13.28
C TRP A 81 -22.98 28.85 -11.84
N GLU A 82 -22.48 29.68 -10.92
CA GLU A 82 -22.33 29.32 -9.50
C GLU A 82 -23.68 29.00 -8.85
N VAL A 83 -24.69 29.84 -9.10
CA VAL A 83 -26.05 29.64 -8.58
C VAL A 83 -26.70 28.38 -9.18
N PHE A 84 -26.46 28.12 -10.47
CA PHE A 84 -27.00 26.95 -11.16
C PHE A 84 -26.47 25.64 -10.57
N TYR A 85 -25.16 25.52 -10.36
CA TYR A 85 -24.55 24.28 -9.85
C TYR A 85 -24.70 24.09 -8.35
N ARG A 86 -24.61 25.16 -7.56
CA ARG A 86 -24.73 25.06 -6.09
C ARG A 86 -26.17 25.06 -5.59
N GLY A 87 -27.13 25.40 -6.45
CA GLY A 87 -28.57 25.40 -6.16
C GLY A 87 -29.27 24.12 -6.62
N VAL A 88 -30.60 24.14 -6.55
CA VAL A 88 -31.46 23.01 -6.98
C VAL A 88 -31.62 22.89 -8.50
N ALA A 89 -31.17 23.89 -9.26
CA ALA A 89 -31.35 23.98 -10.70
C ALA A 89 -30.57 22.89 -11.45
N PHE A 90 -29.28 22.72 -11.18
CA PHE A 90 -28.48 21.67 -11.83
C PHE A 90 -28.99 20.25 -11.51
N PRO A 91 -29.22 19.84 -10.25
CA PRO A 91 -29.76 18.51 -9.98
C PRO A 91 -31.09 18.22 -10.70
N THR A 92 -31.96 19.24 -10.80
CA THR A 92 -33.24 19.14 -11.52
C THR A 92 -33.01 18.93 -13.02
N LEU A 93 -32.18 19.77 -13.65
CA LEU A 93 -31.85 19.64 -15.06
C LEU A 93 -31.12 18.33 -15.35
N ALA A 94 -30.10 17.98 -14.56
CA ALA A 94 -29.29 16.79 -14.75
C ALA A 94 -30.14 15.52 -14.68
N ARG A 95 -31.10 15.45 -13.75
CA ARG A 95 -32.08 14.36 -13.71
C ARG A 95 -32.88 14.31 -15.01
N PHE A 96 -33.45 15.42 -15.47
CA PHE A 96 -34.19 15.43 -16.73
C PHE A 96 -33.32 15.02 -17.94
N LEU A 97 -32.08 15.53 -18.03
CA LEU A 97 -31.15 15.20 -19.10
C LEU A 97 -30.80 13.71 -19.12
N ILE A 98 -30.45 13.15 -17.96
CA ILE A 98 -29.98 11.77 -17.83
C ILE A 98 -31.11 10.76 -18.00
N TYR A 99 -32.33 11.07 -17.54
CA TYR A 99 -33.45 10.13 -17.56
C TYR A 99 -34.31 10.27 -18.82
N ASP A 100 -34.73 11.49 -19.15
CA ASP A 100 -35.69 11.75 -20.22
C ASP A 100 -34.98 12.03 -21.56
N VAL A 101 -34.06 12.99 -21.60
CA VAL A 101 -33.37 13.36 -22.85
C VAL A 101 -32.49 12.22 -23.37
N ALA A 102 -31.76 11.54 -22.48
CA ALA A 102 -30.96 10.37 -22.82
C ALA A 102 -31.78 9.25 -23.49
N SER A 103 -33.01 9.03 -22.99
CA SER A 103 -33.88 7.95 -23.46
C SER A 103 -34.59 8.30 -24.77
N ASN A 104 -35.02 9.55 -24.92
CA ASN A 104 -35.93 9.95 -26.00
C ASN A 104 -35.23 10.64 -27.17
N TRP A 105 -34.11 11.34 -26.91
CA TRP A 105 -33.55 12.31 -27.85
C TRP A 105 -32.07 12.09 -28.16
N LEU A 106 -31.27 11.60 -27.21
CA LEU A 106 -29.81 11.57 -27.34
C LEU A 106 -29.32 10.76 -28.55
N SER A 107 -29.99 9.66 -28.90
CA SER A 107 -29.65 8.85 -30.10
C SER A 107 -29.94 9.57 -31.42
N ARG A 108 -30.74 10.64 -31.40
CA ARG A 108 -31.12 11.44 -32.56
C ARG A 108 -30.28 12.72 -32.71
N LEU A 109 -29.52 13.07 -31.69
CA LEU A 109 -28.67 14.26 -31.70
C LEU A 109 -27.38 13.97 -32.49
N PRO A 110 -27.01 14.84 -33.45
CA PRO A 110 -25.67 14.81 -34.04
C PRO A 110 -24.60 15.00 -32.96
N VAL A 111 -23.43 14.39 -33.15
CA VAL A 111 -22.35 14.35 -32.15
C VAL A 111 -21.89 15.76 -31.77
N GLU A 112 -21.79 16.66 -32.74
CA GLU A 112 -21.40 18.06 -32.55
C GLU A 112 -22.43 18.82 -31.70
N ALA A 113 -23.72 18.64 -32.00
CA ALA A 113 -24.80 19.25 -31.23
C ALA A 113 -24.83 18.68 -29.79
N GLN A 114 -24.70 17.37 -29.65
CA GLN A 114 -24.62 16.73 -28.33
C GLN A 114 -23.49 17.31 -27.49
N LYS A 115 -22.28 17.48 -28.04
CA LYS A 115 -21.15 18.07 -27.32
C LYS A 115 -21.43 19.51 -26.87
N LEU A 116 -22.01 20.32 -27.74
CA LEU A 116 -22.22 21.75 -27.51
C LEU A 116 -23.38 22.07 -26.58
N VAL A 117 -24.48 21.30 -26.64
CA VAL A 117 -25.71 21.64 -25.92
C VAL A 117 -26.13 20.61 -24.87
N TYR A 118 -25.54 19.41 -24.85
CA TYR A 118 -25.86 18.39 -23.85
C TYR A 118 -24.66 18.14 -22.93
N ASP A 119 -23.51 17.76 -23.48
CA ASP A 119 -22.34 17.36 -22.68
C ASP A 119 -21.73 18.54 -21.92
N ILE A 120 -21.89 19.76 -22.42
CA ILE A 120 -21.33 20.98 -21.82
C ILE A 120 -21.73 21.16 -20.36
N PHE A 121 -22.97 20.79 -19.99
CA PHE A 121 -23.48 20.88 -18.61
C PHE A 121 -22.77 19.93 -17.64
N PHE A 122 -22.07 18.91 -18.15
CA PHE A 122 -21.31 17.96 -17.34
C PHE A 122 -19.80 18.18 -17.46
N VAL A 123 -19.32 18.56 -18.65
CA VAL A 123 -17.88 18.73 -18.94
C VAL A 123 -17.33 20.05 -18.44
N LYS A 124 -18.11 21.13 -18.53
CA LYS A 124 -17.73 22.47 -18.02
C LYS A 124 -18.45 22.82 -16.71
N GLY A 125 -18.98 21.80 -16.03
CA GLY A 125 -19.75 21.95 -14.80
C GLY A 125 -18.89 21.84 -13.54
N LEU A 126 -19.55 22.01 -12.39
CA LEU A 126 -18.94 21.78 -11.08
C LEU A 126 -18.86 20.28 -10.84
N PHE A 127 -17.66 19.70 -10.93
CA PHE A 127 -17.46 18.24 -10.95
C PHE A 127 -17.94 17.56 -9.68
N THR A 128 -17.78 18.22 -8.52
CA THR A 128 -18.32 17.76 -7.23
C THR A 128 -19.84 17.55 -7.26
N GLU A 129 -20.60 18.31 -8.04
CA GLU A 129 -22.04 18.13 -8.25
C GLU A 129 -22.35 17.18 -9.42
N VAL A 130 -21.59 17.26 -10.51
CA VAL A 130 -21.75 16.40 -11.68
C VAL A 130 -21.65 14.92 -11.31
N VAL A 131 -20.66 14.53 -10.51
CA VAL A 131 -20.50 13.13 -10.09
C VAL A 131 -21.65 12.65 -9.21
N GLN A 132 -22.26 13.54 -8.42
CA GLN A 132 -23.42 13.23 -7.59
C GLN A 132 -24.67 12.97 -8.42
N ALA A 133 -24.82 13.62 -9.58
CA ALA A 133 -25.92 13.37 -10.50
C ALA A 133 -25.69 12.13 -11.37
N VAL A 134 -24.47 11.95 -11.90
CA VAL A 134 -24.18 10.95 -12.94
C VAL A 134 -23.92 9.56 -12.36
N ILE A 135 -23.07 9.43 -11.33
CA ILE A 135 -22.60 8.12 -10.84
C ILE A 135 -23.74 7.24 -10.31
N PRO A 136 -24.76 7.75 -9.59
CA PRO A 136 -25.90 6.93 -9.18
C PRO A 136 -26.66 6.29 -10.36
N CYS A 137 -26.54 6.85 -11.56
CA CYS A 137 -27.23 6.36 -12.75
C CYS A 137 -26.50 5.18 -13.44
N LEU A 138 -25.31 4.80 -12.98
CA LEU A 138 -24.56 3.63 -13.49
C LEU A 138 -25.27 2.29 -13.20
N ASP A 139 -26.05 2.22 -12.12
CA ASP A 139 -26.82 1.02 -11.75
C ASP A 139 -28.26 1.05 -12.28
N HIS A 140 -28.64 2.10 -13.03
CA HIS A 140 -30.03 2.30 -13.43
C HIS A 140 -30.53 1.24 -14.42
N ASN A 141 -31.78 0.77 -14.29
CA ASN A 141 -32.34 -0.32 -15.09
C ASN A 141 -32.43 -0.02 -16.61
N ALA A 142 -32.75 1.22 -16.98
CA ALA A 142 -32.88 1.60 -18.37
C ALA A 142 -31.52 1.68 -19.09
N LYS A 143 -31.38 0.93 -20.20
CA LYS A 143 -30.13 0.84 -20.98
C LYS A 143 -29.63 2.19 -21.50
N ALA A 144 -30.53 3.06 -21.94
CA ALA A 144 -30.18 4.38 -22.47
C ALA A 144 -29.55 5.27 -21.40
N VAL A 145 -30.23 5.39 -20.25
CA VAL A 145 -29.75 6.10 -19.05
C VAL A 145 -28.37 5.59 -18.61
N ARG A 146 -28.25 4.26 -18.46
CA ARG A 146 -27.01 3.64 -18.02
C ARG A 146 -25.85 3.86 -18.99
N SER A 147 -26.07 3.65 -20.28
CA SER A 147 -25.01 3.80 -21.30
C SER A 147 -24.58 5.26 -21.44
N ASN A 148 -25.51 6.21 -21.24
CA ASN A 148 -25.19 7.62 -21.19
C ASN A 148 -24.40 7.98 -19.92
N ALA A 149 -24.74 7.43 -18.76
CA ALA A 149 -23.97 7.60 -17.53
C ALA A 149 -22.55 7.04 -17.68
N GLU A 150 -22.39 5.82 -18.23
CA GLU A 150 -21.07 5.23 -18.55
C GLU A 150 -20.24 6.19 -19.43
N ARG A 151 -20.85 6.75 -20.48
CA ARG A 151 -20.20 7.70 -21.39
C ARG A 151 -19.81 9.01 -20.69
N LEU A 152 -20.71 9.61 -19.92
CA LEU A 152 -20.46 10.85 -19.19
C LEU A 152 -19.37 10.67 -18.14
N VAL A 153 -19.33 9.53 -17.44
CA VAL A 153 -18.24 9.23 -16.49
C VAL A 153 -16.88 9.18 -17.20
N VAL A 154 -16.79 8.54 -18.36
CA VAL A 154 -15.53 8.52 -19.14
C VAL A 154 -15.12 9.94 -19.53
N ILE A 155 -16.02 10.72 -20.13
CA ILE A 155 -15.69 12.06 -20.61
C ILE A 155 -15.32 12.97 -19.43
N CYS A 156 -16.12 13.00 -18.37
CA CYS A 156 -15.89 13.87 -17.22
C CYS A 156 -14.66 13.43 -16.42
N LEU A 157 -14.60 12.18 -15.96
CA LEU A 157 -13.55 11.76 -15.04
C LEU A 157 -12.23 11.39 -15.73
N LEU A 158 -12.26 10.87 -16.95
CA LEU A 158 -11.05 10.32 -17.59
C LEU A 158 -10.50 11.20 -18.72
N GLU A 159 -11.37 11.87 -19.50
CA GLU A 159 -10.93 12.72 -20.61
C GLU A 159 -10.74 14.19 -20.21
N ASN A 160 -11.40 14.64 -19.14
CA ASN A 160 -11.37 16.03 -18.66
C ASN A 160 -10.80 16.15 -17.23
N GLU A 161 -10.00 15.18 -16.80
CA GLU A 161 -9.26 15.23 -15.52
C GLU A 161 -10.17 15.56 -14.32
N GLY A 162 -11.39 14.99 -14.28
CA GLY A 162 -12.43 15.42 -13.35
C GLY A 162 -12.05 15.30 -11.87
N VAL A 163 -11.19 14.34 -11.48
CA VAL A 163 -10.72 14.20 -10.10
C VAL A 163 -9.72 15.29 -9.71
N LEU A 164 -8.83 15.67 -10.63
CA LEU A 164 -7.96 16.83 -10.45
C LEU A 164 -8.79 18.11 -10.32
N GLN A 165 -9.83 18.26 -11.15
CA GLN A 165 -10.71 19.42 -11.09
C GLN A 165 -11.52 19.47 -9.78
N MET A 166 -12.02 18.32 -9.28
CA MET A 166 -12.66 18.25 -7.96
C MET A 166 -11.73 18.67 -6.82
N ALA A 167 -10.46 18.25 -6.86
CA ALA A 167 -9.49 18.69 -5.87
C ALA A 167 -9.33 20.22 -5.89
N ARG A 168 -9.26 20.86 -7.07
CA ARG A 168 -9.22 22.32 -7.20
C ARG A 168 -10.49 23.01 -6.70
N GLU A 169 -11.66 22.47 -7.02
CA GLU A 169 -12.96 22.99 -6.55
C GLU A 169 -13.06 22.98 -5.02
N LEU A 170 -12.60 21.89 -4.41
CA LEU A 170 -12.61 21.69 -2.96
C LEU A 170 -11.61 22.60 -2.24
N GLY A 171 -10.46 22.91 -2.85
CA GLY A 171 -9.51 23.88 -2.30
C GLY A 171 -10.07 25.30 -2.24
N ILE A 172 -10.81 25.73 -3.27
CA ILE A 172 -11.42 27.08 -3.32
C ILE A 172 -12.50 27.24 -2.24
N LEU A 173 -13.22 26.16 -1.92
CA LEU A 173 -14.25 26.17 -0.87
C LEU A 173 -13.70 26.54 0.52
N HIS A 174 -12.45 26.15 0.82
CA HIS A 174 -11.80 26.46 2.09
C HIS A 174 -11.52 27.96 2.28
N GLU A 175 -11.33 28.70 1.18
CA GLU A 175 -11.07 30.15 1.22
C GLU A 175 -12.34 30.98 1.50
N SER A 176 -13.53 30.36 1.42
CA SER A 176 -14.80 31.03 1.72
C SER A 176 -15.21 30.82 3.18
N GLU A 177 -15.26 31.90 3.98
CA GLU A 177 -15.57 31.90 5.42
C GLU A 177 -16.96 31.34 5.79
N ASP A 178 -17.83 31.10 4.81
CA ASP A 178 -19.26 30.80 4.99
C ASP A 178 -19.62 29.31 5.19
N SER A 179 -18.66 28.38 5.03
CA SER A 179 -18.95 26.93 5.11
C SER A 179 -18.54 26.31 6.45
N SER A 180 -19.44 25.57 7.09
CA SER A 180 -19.08 24.81 8.28
C SER A 180 -18.12 23.68 7.90
N GLN A 181 -16.97 23.59 8.57
CA GLN A 181 -15.95 22.55 8.33
C GLN A 181 -16.53 21.12 8.32
N SER A 182 -17.61 20.89 9.08
CA SER A 182 -18.32 19.61 9.12
C SER A 182 -19.05 19.27 7.80
N ALA A 183 -19.69 20.25 7.15
CA ALA A 183 -20.39 20.06 5.89
C ALA A 183 -19.40 19.75 4.76
N VAL A 184 -18.27 20.46 4.72
CA VAL A 184 -17.22 20.24 3.72
C VAL A 184 -16.66 18.83 3.82
N LYS A 185 -16.38 18.35 5.04
CA LYS A 185 -15.90 16.97 5.28
C LYS A 185 -16.88 15.91 4.82
N LEU A 186 -18.20 16.14 5.01
CA LEU A 186 -19.24 15.24 4.51
C LEU A 186 -19.26 15.20 2.98
N THR A 187 -19.13 16.36 2.32
CA THR A 187 -19.04 16.45 0.85
C THR A 187 -17.83 15.70 0.33
N VAL A 188 -16.64 15.92 0.90
CA VAL A 188 -15.40 15.21 0.53
C VAL A 188 -15.59 13.69 0.60
N SER A 189 -16.09 13.19 1.75
CA SER A 189 -16.31 11.76 1.98
C SER A 189 -17.32 11.15 1.00
N ARG A 190 -18.38 11.89 0.69
CA ARG A 190 -19.44 11.46 -0.23
C ARG A 190 -18.97 11.44 -1.69
N VAL A 191 -18.32 12.50 -2.14
CA VAL A 191 -17.77 12.59 -3.50
C VAL A 191 -16.71 11.52 -3.71
N ALA A 192 -15.78 11.34 -2.77
CA ALA A 192 -14.79 10.27 -2.82
C ALA A 192 -15.44 8.88 -2.87
N GLN A 193 -16.53 8.65 -2.13
CA GLN A 193 -17.26 7.37 -2.20
C GLN A 193 -17.80 7.10 -3.59
N LEU A 194 -18.41 8.11 -4.20
CA LEU A 194 -19.06 7.97 -5.50
C LEU A 194 -18.01 7.65 -6.57
N VAL A 195 -16.94 8.45 -6.64
CA VAL A 195 -15.86 8.26 -7.62
C VAL A 195 -15.23 6.87 -7.46
N ALA A 196 -14.89 6.48 -6.24
CA ALA A 196 -14.29 5.17 -6.01
C ALA A 196 -15.25 4.00 -6.33
N SER A 197 -16.57 4.21 -6.27
CA SER A 197 -17.57 3.18 -6.60
C SER A 197 -17.79 2.94 -8.10
N VAL A 198 -17.20 3.76 -8.98
CA VAL A 198 -17.45 3.66 -10.43
C VAL A 198 -17.16 2.26 -11.00
N PRO A 199 -16.02 1.61 -10.71
CA PRO A 199 -15.75 0.28 -11.23
C PRO A 199 -16.75 -0.77 -10.75
N ASP A 200 -17.20 -0.68 -9.50
CA ASP A 200 -18.15 -1.61 -8.88
C ASP A 200 -19.53 -1.56 -9.57
N LYS A 201 -19.91 -0.36 -10.01
CA LYS A 201 -21.17 -0.08 -10.71
C LYS A 201 -21.09 -0.28 -12.22
N SER A 202 -19.88 -0.50 -12.75
CA SER A 202 -19.67 -0.74 -14.16
C SER A 202 -19.94 -2.22 -14.49
N ARG A 203 -20.72 -2.47 -15.55
CA ARG A 203 -21.02 -3.84 -16.01
C ARG A 203 -19.87 -4.42 -16.85
N LEU A 204 -19.91 -5.74 -17.08
CA LEU A 204 -19.01 -6.45 -18.00
C LEU A 204 -18.98 -5.90 -19.44
N LYS A 205 -20.03 -5.20 -19.89
CA LYS A 205 -20.12 -4.57 -21.23
C LYS A 205 -19.83 -3.06 -21.23
N ALA A 206 -19.44 -2.50 -20.09
CA ALA A 206 -19.06 -1.09 -20.01
C ALA A 206 -17.76 -0.85 -20.80
N PRO A 207 -17.44 0.42 -21.14
CA PRO A 207 -16.14 0.77 -21.70
C PRO A 207 -14.99 0.19 -20.85
N LYS A 208 -13.96 -0.37 -21.50
CA LYS A 208 -12.80 -0.95 -20.79
C LYS A 208 -12.11 0.05 -19.85
N SER A 209 -12.20 1.34 -20.17
CA SER A 209 -11.70 2.43 -19.35
C SER A 209 -12.35 2.52 -17.97
N LEU A 210 -13.56 1.98 -17.79
CA LEU A 210 -14.26 1.92 -16.49
C LEU A 210 -13.96 0.66 -15.69
N SER A 211 -13.21 -0.30 -16.24
CA SER A 211 -12.75 -1.44 -15.44
C SER A 211 -11.82 -0.97 -14.32
N SER A 212 -11.85 -1.65 -13.18
CA SER A 212 -11.10 -1.28 -11.97
C SER A 212 -9.63 -0.92 -12.27
N HIS A 213 -8.95 -1.76 -13.04
CA HIS A 213 -7.55 -1.54 -13.41
C HIS A 213 -7.30 -0.23 -14.17
N TYR A 214 -8.01 0.01 -15.27
CA TYR A 214 -7.79 1.21 -16.09
C TYR A 214 -8.31 2.48 -15.41
N PHE A 215 -9.43 2.36 -14.71
CA PHE A 215 -10.04 3.49 -14.01
C PHE A 215 -9.13 3.99 -12.90
N PHE A 216 -8.73 3.12 -11.96
CA PHE A 216 -7.91 3.55 -10.81
C PHE A 216 -6.51 3.98 -11.21
N LYS A 217 -5.93 3.42 -12.28
CA LYS A 217 -4.66 3.93 -12.83
C LYS A 217 -4.77 5.40 -13.23
N ASN A 218 -5.78 5.76 -14.03
CA ASN A 218 -5.99 7.14 -14.47
C ASN A 218 -6.34 8.07 -13.30
N ILE A 219 -7.25 7.64 -12.41
CA ILE A 219 -7.59 8.41 -11.21
C ILE A 219 -6.36 8.64 -10.32
N THR A 220 -5.46 7.66 -10.20
CA THR A 220 -4.23 7.83 -9.43
C THR A 220 -3.31 8.88 -10.05
N THR A 221 -3.15 8.89 -11.37
CA THR A 221 -2.38 9.94 -12.07
C THR A 221 -2.97 11.33 -11.81
N GLN A 222 -4.29 11.47 -11.83
CA GLN A 222 -4.97 12.72 -11.49
C GLN A 222 -4.74 13.17 -10.04
N LEU A 223 -4.85 12.24 -9.09
CA LEU A 223 -4.61 12.51 -7.68
C LEU A 223 -3.16 12.92 -7.42
N LEU A 224 -2.21 12.35 -8.17
CA LEU A 224 -0.80 12.73 -8.15
C LEU A 224 -0.57 14.14 -8.69
N ALA A 225 -1.19 14.50 -9.82
CA ALA A 225 -1.14 15.87 -10.34
C ALA A 225 -1.74 16.87 -9.33
N ALA A 226 -2.85 16.50 -8.69
CA ALA A 226 -3.48 17.32 -7.66
C ALA A 226 -2.55 17.51 -6.46
N ALA A 227 -1.95 16.41 -5.99
CA ALA A 227 -0.97 16.41 -4.91
C ALA A 227 0.19 17.38 -5.17
N GLU A 228 0.76 17.36 -6.39
CA GLU A 228 1.84 18.25 -6.81
C GLU A 228 1.39 19.72 -6.81
N GLU A 229 0.21 20.03 -7.36
CA GLU A 229 -0.34 21.39 -7.37
C GLU A 229 -0.56 21.94 -5.95
N ILE A 230 -1.09 21.11 -5.04
CA ILE A 230 -1.36 21.55 -3.67
C ILE A 230 -0.03 21.74 -2.93
N SER A 231 0.97 20.88 -3.16
CA SER A 231 2.30 20.98 -2.56
C SER A 231 3.02 22.28 -2.97
N LEU A 232 2.84 22.74 -4.21
CA LEU A 232 3.39 24.01 -4.69
C LEU A 232 2.68 25.24 -4.10
N LYS A 233 1.37 25.15 -3.86
CA LYS A 233 0.57 26.25 -3.28
C LYS A 233 0.74 26.39 -1.78
N ALA A 234 1.13 25.33 -1.08
CA ALA A 234 1.39 25.35 0.36
C ALA A 234 2.66 26.18 0.65
N HIS A 235 2.51 27.51 0.78
CA HIS A 235 3.56 28.48 1.11
C HIS A 235 4.05 28.30 2.56
N GLY A 236 4.66 27.17 2.88
CA GLY A 236 5.18 26.86 4.21
C GLY A 236 4.11 26.55 5.27
N SER A 237 2.83 26.88 5.06
CA SER A 237 1.74 26.49 5.97
C SER A 237 1.63 24.98 6.10
N ASN A 238 1.59 24.48 7.34
CA ASN A 238 1.33 23.07 7.64
C ASN A 238 -0.17 22.74 7.69
N ASP A 239 -1.02 23.69 7.33
CA ASP A 239 -2.46 23.48 7.39
C ASP A 239 -2.93 22.54 6.27
N VAL A 240 -3.80 21.60 6.65
CA VAL A 240 -4.29 20.56 5.75
C VAL A 240 -5.50 21.09 5.01
N ASP A 241 -5.26 21.60 3.79
CA ASP A 241 -6.32 22.02 2.88
C ASP A 241 -7.35 20.89 2.62
N VAL A 242 -8.59 21.25 2.35
CA VAL A 242 -9.68 20.34 1.99
C VAL A 242 -9.31 19.49 0.77
N SER A 243 -8.54 20.06 -0.16
CA SER A 243 -7.99 19.32 -1.31
C SER A 243 -7.13 18.12 -0.88
N PHE A 244 -6.29 18.30 0.14
CA PHE A 244 -5.48 17.21 0.71
C PHE A 244 -6.36 16.14 1.36
N GLN A 245 -7.40 16.56 2.09
CA GLN A 245 -8.35 15.64 2.71
C GLN A 245 -9.06 14.78 1.66
N PHE A 246 -9.42 15.38 0.52
CA PHE A 246 -10.02 14.67 -0.59
C PHE A 246 -9.09 13.63 -1.21
N VAL A 247 -7.82 13.97 -1.44
CA VAL A 247 -6.83 13.01 -1.96
C VAL A 247 -6.62 11.85 -0.99
N GLY A 248 -6.47 12.13 0.32
CA GLY A 248 -6.31 11.09 1.34
C GLY A 248 -7.56 10.19 1.46
N GLU A 249 -8.76 10.76 1.37
CA GLU A 249 -9.99 9.98 1.35
C GLU A 249 -10.07 9.10 0.10
N MET A 250 -9.70 9.61 -1.08
CA MET A 250 -9.63 8.81 -2.30
C MET A 250 -8.67 7.63 -2.16
N PHE A 251 -7.47 7.83 -1.62
CA PHE A 251 -6.51 6.75 -1.37
C PHE A 251 -7.10 5.69 -0.42
N THR A 252 -7.75 6.14 0.65
CA THR A 252 -8.45 5.26 1.60
C THR A 252 -9.47 4.39 0.89
N ARG A 253 -10.33 4.99 0.04
CA ARG A 253 -11.40 4.28 -0.65
C ARG A 253 -10.90 3.35 -1.75
N ILE A 254 -9.78 3.67 -2.40
CA ILE A 254 -9.12 2.79 -3.37
C ILE A 254 -8.54 1.57 -2.64
N CYS A 255 -7.89 1.78 -1.50
CA CYS A 255 -7.34 0.68 -0.68
C CYS A 255 -8.44 -0.26 -0.16
N ARG A 256 -9.57 0.30 0.33
CA ARG A 256 -10.73 -0.50 0.79
C ARG A 256 -11.39 -1.33 -0.31
N ARG A 257 -11.17 -0.99 -1.58
CA ARG A 257 -11.65 -1.76 -2.76
C ARG A 257 -10.65 -2.80 -3.27
N GLY A 258 -9.53 -2.96 -2.57
CA GLY A 258 -8.50 -3.94 -2.96
C GLY A 258 -7.69 -3.52 -4.18
N SER A 259 -7.59 -2.21 -4.46
CA SER A 259 -6.80 -1.66 -5.57
C SER A 259 -5.59 -0.85 -5.10
N ALA A 260 -5.08 -1.19 -3.91
CA ALA A 260 -3.90 -0.55 -3.31
C ALA A 260 -2.62 -0.82 -4.12
N ASP A 261 -2.51 -2.01 -4.73
CA ASP A 261 -1.44 -2.40 -5.64
C ASP A 261 -1.36 -1.47 -6.85
N LEU A 262 -2.50 -1.18 -7.50
CA LEU A 262 -2.57 -0.27 -8.64
C LEU A 262 -2.19 1.15 -8.25
N LEU A 263 -2.76 1.64 -7.14
CA LEU A 263 -2.44 2.95 -6.58
C LEU A 263 -0.92 3.09 -6.35
N LEU A 264 -0.31 2.11 -5.70
CA LEU A 264 1.10 2.17 -5.31
C LEU A 264 2.06 1.87 -6.45
N SER A 265 1.63 1.10 -7.46
CA SER A 265 2.40 0.89 -8.69
C SER A 265 2.66 2.17 -9.47
N GLU A 266 1.77 3.15 -9.35
CA GLU A 266 2.01 4.49 -9.91
C GLU A 266 2.76 5.36 -8.90
N LEU A 267 2.40 5.37 -7.61
CA LEU A 267 2.98 6.28 -6.62
C LEU A 267 4.47 6.02 -6.30
N ILE A 268 4.85 4.77 -6.08
CA ILE A 268 6.19 4.42 -5.57
C ILE A 268 7.32 4.80 -6.55
N PRO A 269 7.21 4.58 -7.87
CA PRO A 269 8.21 5.06 -8.82
C PRO A 269 8.44 6.58 -8.74
N HIS A 270 7.39 7.38 -8.51
CA HIS A 270 7.51 8.83 -8.36
C HIS A 270 8.27 9.21 -7.09
N ILE A 271 7.98 8.56 -5.96
CA ILE A 271 8.68 8.80 -4.69
C ILE A 271 10.15 8.37 -4.82
N LEU A 272 10.43 7.17 -5.33
CA LEU A 272 11.78 6.65 -5.53
C LEU A 272 12.61 7.55 -6.44
N LYS A 273 12.03 8.03 -7.55
CA LYS A 273 12.71 8.96 -8.45
C LYS A 273 13.12 10.24 -7.72
N ARG A 274 12.25 10.78 -6.86
CA ARG A 274 12.55 11.98 -6.05
C ARG A 274 13.63 11.69 -5.00
N VAL A 275 13.54 10.57 -4.29
CA VAL A 275 14.55 10.14 -3.32
C VAL A 275 15.93 9.99 -3.99
N ARG A 276 16.01 9.33 -5.15
CA ARG A 276 17.25 9.20 -5.94
C ARG A 276 17.81 10.55 -6.40
N SER A 277 16.93 11.44 -6.87
CA SER A 277 17.31 12.81 -7.25
C SER A 277 17.80 13.64 -6.07
N PHE A 278 17.25 13.41 -4.88
CA PHE A 278 17.65 14.08 -3.66
C PHE A 278 19.05 13.63 -3.23
N PHE A 279 19.31 12.31 -3.23
CA PHE A 279 20.65 11.77 -2.96
C PHE A 279 21.72 12.28 -3.92
N SER A 280 21.37 12.38 -5.21
CA SER A 280 22.30 12.87 -6.22
C SER A 280 22.67 14.34 -6.02
N SER A 281 21.84 15.12 -5.31
CA SER A 281 22.04 16.55 -5.07
C SER A 281 22.58 16.88 -3.66
N HIS A 282 22.54 15.93 -2.72
CA HIS A 282 22.92 16.14 -1.32
C HIS A 282 23.81 14.98 -0.83
N THR A 283 25.12 15.10 -1.01
CA THR A 283 26.09 14.05 -0.66
C THR A 283 26.53 14.07 0.81
N ASP A 284 26.36 15.17 1.55
CA ASP A 284 27.07 15.36 2.84
C ASP A 284 26.27 16.06 3.96
N THR A 285 24.94 16.18 3.86
CA THR A 285 24.11 16.91 4.84
C THR A 285 23.16 16.01 5.64
N ASN A 286 22.70 16.51 6.79
CA ASN A 286 21.66 15.86 7.61
C ASN A 286 20.43 15.55 6.75
N LEU A 287 20.36 14.31 6.30
CA LEU A 287 19.37 13.84 5.34
C LEU A 287 17.93 13.97 5.88
N GLU A 288 17.72 13.70 7.17
CA GLU A 288 16.41 13.86 7.82
C GLU A 288 15.93 15.30 7.75
N GLY A 289 16.82 16.25 8.08
CA GLY A 289 16.54 17.68 7.99
C GLY A 289 16.28 18.12 6.55
N GLY A 290 17.07 17.61 5.60
CA GLY A 290 16.90 17.88 4.18
C GLY A 290 15.54 17.44 3.64
N PHE A 291 15.11 16.22 3.94
CA PHE A 291 13.79 15.72 3.53
C PHE A 291 12.64 16.49 4.19
N MET A 292 12.77 16.90 5.46
CA MET A 292 11.74 17.67 6.15
C MET A 292 11.59 19.10 5.62
N LEU A 293 12.67 19.69 5.10
CA LEU A 293 12.68 21.06 4.55
C LEU A 293 12.27 21.11 3.08
N ASP A 294 12.47 20.03 2.33
CA ASP A 294 12.12 19.97 0.92
C ASP A 294 10.59 19.86 0.74
N SER A 295 10.02 20.91 0.15
CA SER A 295 8.57 21.01 -0.11
C SER A 295 8.03 19.91 -1.01
N SER A 296 8.90 19.26 -1.82
CA SER A 296 8.51 18.14 -2.68
C SER A 296 8.18 16.87 -1.89
N PHE A 297 8.59 16.75 -0.62
CA PHE A 297 8.25 15.64 0.25
C PHE A 297 7.13 15.97 1.25
N LYS A 298 6.83 17.26 1.45
CA LYS A 298 5.76 17.73 2.35
C LYS A 298 4.43 17.04 2.12
N PHE A 299 4.06 16.86 0.85
CA PHE A 299 2.84 16.15 0.46
C PHE A 299 2.77 14.75 1.08
N TRP A 300 3.85 13.98 1.02
CA TRP A 300 3.88 12.58 1.45
C TRP A 300 3.74 12.43 2.97
N PHE A 301 4.43 13.29 3.72
CA PHE A 301 4.31 13.33 5.18
C PHE A 301 2.87 13.61 5.62
N LEU A 302 2.24 14.64 5.03
CA LEU A 302 0.88 15.03 5.39
C LEU A 302 -0.16 14.01 4.94
N MET A 303 0.01 13.43 3.75
CA MET A 303 -0.94 12.46 3.20
C MET A 303 -1.10 11.25 4.12
N MET A 304 0.00 10.70 4.63
CA MET A 304 -0.05 9.54 5.54
C MET A 304 -0.57 9.88 6.95
N GLU A 305 -0.55 11.15 7.36
CA GLU A 305 -1.20 11.62 8.60
C GLU A 305 -2.72 11.75 8.45
N ILE A 306 -3.19 12.08 7.23
CA ILE A 306 -4.62 12.26 6.93
C ILE A 306 -5.35 10.93 6.86
N ILE A 307 -4.70 9.88 6.38
CA ILE A 307 -5.29 8.54 6.28
C ILE A 307 -5.40 7.93 7.69
N LYS A 308 -6.61 8.00 8.27
CA LYS A 308 -6.91 7.47 9.61
C LYS A 308 -7.47 6.04 9.59
N ASP A 309 -7.82 5.52 8.43
CA ASP A 309 -8.39 4.17 8.29
C ASP A 309 -7.27 3.12 8.45
N ALA A 310 -7.32 2.37 9.56
CA ALA A 310 -6.27 1.40 9.90
C ALA A 310 -6.09 0.31 8.84
N TYR A 311 -7.18 -0.12 8.19
CA TYR A 311 -7.11 -1.11 7.12
C TYR A 311 -6.38 -0.55 5.90
N ALA A 312 -6.68 0.68 5.49
CA ALA A 312 -6.00 1.35 4.39
C ALA A 312 -4.51 1.55 4.69
N VAL A 313 -4.15 2.01 5.90
CA VAL A 313 -2.75 2.18 6.30
C VAL A 313 -1.99 0.84 6.25
N GLU A 314 -2.58 -0.23 6.80
CA GLU A 314 -1.98 -1.57 6.73
C GLU A 314 -1.79 -2.04 5.29
N LYS A 315 -2.83 -1.92 4.46
CA LYS A 315 -2.76 -2.35 3.06
C LYS A 315 -1.76 -1.55 2.26
N MET A 316 -1.66 -0.24 2.51
CA MET A 316 -0.65 0.60 1.89
C MET A 316 0.75 0.16 2.32
N ALA A 317 1.01 0.01 3.62
CA ALA A 317 2.33 -0.40 4.11
C ALA A 317 2.77 -1.76 3.54
N GLU A 318 1.86 -2.73 3.47
CA GLU A 318 2.11 -4.03 2.83
C GLU A 318 2.48 -3.89 1.34
N GLN A 319 1.66 -3.18 0.57
CA GLN A 319 1.86 -3.06 -0.87
C GLN A 319 3.05 -2.15 -1.24
N ILE A 320 3.40 -1.18 -0.39
CA ILE A 320 4.61 -0.37 -0.53
C ILE A 320 5.85 -1.27 -0.50
N LEU A 321 5.93 -2.21 0.46
CA LEU A 321 7.04 -3.16 0.55
C LEU A 321 7.15 -4.02 -0.71
N HIS A 322 6.03 -4.55 -1.21
CA HIS A 322 6.03 -5.33 -2.45
C HIS A 322 6.45 -4.51 -3.67
N GLN A 323 5.98 -3.26 -3.78
CA GLN A 323 6.34 -2.40 -4.90
C GLN A 323 7.80 -1.95 -4.85
N LEU A 324 8.36 -1.73 -3.66
CA LEU A 324 9.79 -1.46 -3.49
C LEU A 324 10.66 -2.63 -3.97
N VAL A 325 10.22 -3.87 -3.72
CA VAL A 325 10.87 -5.07 -4.28
C VAL A 325 10.75 -5.09 -5.80
N ALA A 326 9.56 -4.82 -6.35
CA ALA A 326 9.34 -4.80 -7.81
C ALA A 326 10.20 -3.74 -8.52
N GLU A 327 10.39 -2.57 -7.91
CA GLU A 327 11.23 -1.48 -8.41
C GLU A 327 12.73 -1.67 -8.11
N CYS A 328 13.12 -2.84 -7.58
CA CYS A 328 14.49 -3.19 -7.23
C CYS A 328 15.17 -2.16 -6.29
N ALA A 329 14.41 -1.56 -5.38
CA ALA A 329 14.94 -0.57 -4.43
C ALA A 329 16.07 -1.16 -3.59
N ASN A 330 17.13 -0.39 -3.33
CA ASN A 330 18.17 -0.80 -2.39
C ASN A 330 17.75 -0.53 -0.92
N ASP A 331 18.53 -0.99 0.05
CA ASP A 331 18.15 -0.92 1.47
C ASP A 331 18.08 0.53 2.00
N VAL A 332 18.93 1.42 1.47
CA VAL A 332 18.91 2.85 1.80
C VAL A 332 17.65 3.51 1.22
N GLU A 333 17.36 3.27 -0.06
CA GLU A 333 16.17 3.78 -0.73
C GLU A 333 14.89 3.32 -0.02
N ALA A 334 14.79 2.03 0.32
CA ALA A 334 13.63 1.49 1.01
C ALA A 334 13.44 2.11 2.39
N TYR A 335 14.52 2.26 3.17
CA TYR A 335 14.47 2.93 4.48
C TYR A 335 13.89 4.34 4.34
N TRP A 336 14.40 5.15 3.41
CA TRP A 336 13.95 6.53 3.28
C TRP A 336 12.54 6.66 2.72
N VAL A 337 12.10 5.77 1.83
CA VAL A 337 10.69 5.73 1.40
C VAL A 337 9.77 5.41 2.58
N LEU A 338 10.11 4.39 3.38
CA LEU A 338 9.33 4.06 4.59
C LEU A 338 9.36 5.21 5.60
N TRP A 339 10.51 5.87 5.77
CA TRP A 339 10.65 7.02 6.66
C TRP A 339 9.79 8.20 6.20
N ILE A 340 9.84 8.57 4.92
CA ILE A 340 9.04 9.65 4.35
C ILE A 340 7.55 9.41 4.56
N LEU A 341 7.09 8.17 4.36
CA LEU A 341 5.67 7.84 4.43
C LEU A 341 5.19 7.62 5.87
N PHE A 342 5.96 6.94 6.71
CA PHE A 342 5.45 6.44 7.99
C PHE A 342 6.11 7.05 9.22
N HIS A 343 7.24 7.75 9.14
CA HIS A 343 7.97 8.20 10.34
C HIS A 343 7.11 9.02 11.31
N ARG A 344 6.35 9.99 10.79
CA ARG A 344 5.48 10.84 11.62
C ARG A 344 4.31 10.04 12.22
N SER A 345 3.62 9.27 11.39
CA SER A 345 2.51 8.42 11.84
C SER A 345 2.98 7.34 12.83
N PHE A 346 4.18 6.80 12.68
CA PHE A 346 4.79 5.85 13.60
C PHE A 346 5.12 6.47 14.97
N LYS A 347 5.58 7.72 15.00
CA LYS A 347 5.79 8.47 16.25
C LYS A 347 4.47 8.84 16.94
N LEU A 348 3.47 9.26 16.18
CA LEU A 348 2.24 9.83 16.73
C LEU A 348 1.12 8.79 17.00
N GLN A 349 1.08 7.69 16.26
CA GLN A 349 -0.04 6.74 16.26
C GLN A 349 0.40 5.36 16.73
N THR A 350 -0.14 4.91 17.87
CA THR A 350 0.14 3.58 18.44
C THR A 350 -0.25 2.44 17.49
N SER A 351 -1.30 2.62 16.68
CA SER A 351 -1.75 1.63 15.70
C SER A 351 -0.71 1.37 14.61
N VAL A 352 -0.06 2.42 14.10
CA VAL A 352 1.01 2.29 13.09
C VAL A 352 2.26 1.66 13.70
N ARG A 353 2.58 2.01 14.94
CA ARG A 353 3.68 1.36 15.66
C ARG A 353 3.43 -0.13 15.87
N PHE A 354 2.25 -0.49 16.33
CA PHE A 354 1.81 -1.88 16.48
C PHE A 354 1.86 -2.65 15.16
N LEU A 355 1.42 -2.03 14.06
CA LEU A 355 1.47 -2.62 12.73
C LEU A 355 2.91 -3.04 12.35
N PHE A 356 3.88 -2.14 12.48
CA PHE A 356 5.26 -2.40 12.05
C PHE A 356 6.08 -3.24 13.03
N VAL A 357 5.87 -3.10 14.34
CA VAL A 357 6.71 -3.77 15.37
C VAL A 357 6.14 -5.13 15.78
N GLU A 358 4.83 -5.33 15.64
CA GLU A 358 4.17 -6.56 16.09
C GLU A 358 3.58 -7.31 14.92
N LYS A 359 2.62 -6.72 14.19
CA LYS A 359 1.90 -7.42 13.14
C LYS A 359 2.82 -7.86 12.00
N PHE A 360 3.68 -6.97 11.50
CA PHE A 360 4.60 -7.27 10.41
C PHE A 360 5.81 -8.13 10.81
N VAL A 361 6.16 -8.15 12.09
CA VAL A 361 7.28 -8.95 12.60
C VAL A 361 6.83 -10.36 12.99
N LEU A 362 5.64 -10.49 13.59
CA LEU A 362 5.17 -11.76 14.18
C LEU A 362 4.07 -12.45 13.39
N LEU A 363 3.10 -11.68 12.89
CA LEU A 363 1.82 -12.23 12.43
C LEU A 363 1.74 -12.37 10.91
N LYS A 364 2.53 -11.57 10.19
CA LYS A 364 2.48 -11.52 8.72
C LYS A 364 3.84 -11.86 8.14
N VAL A 365 3.86 -12.84 7.24
CA VAL A 365 5.06 -13.30 6.54
C VAL A 365 5.39 -12.35 5.39
N PHE A 366 6.65 -11.94 5.31
CA PHE A 366 7.19 -11.15 4.21
C PHE A 366 8.46 -11.80 3.66
N PRO A 367 8.86 -11.51 2.41
CA PRO A 367 10.20 -11.84 1.93
C PRO A 367 11.27 -11.27 2.88
N LEU A 368 12.39 -11.97 3.06
CA LEU A 368 13.45 -11.57 4.02
C LEU A 368 13.91 -10.13 3.79
N ARG A 369 14.00 -9.70 2.53
CA ARG A 369 14.35 -8.31 2.18
C ARG A 369 13.40 -7.28 2.77
N CYS A 370 12.09 -7.53 2.67
CA CYS A 370 11.08 -6.67 3.28
C CYS A 370 11.15 -6.69 4.81
N LEU A 371 11.39 -7.87 5.41
CA LEU A 371 11.59 -7.99 6.86
C LEU A 371 12.78 -7.14 7.32
N LYS A 372 13.91 -7.18 6.61
CA LYS A 372 15.06 -6.31 6.89
C LYS A 372 14.68 -4.83 6.85
N TRP A 373 13.94 -4.39 5.83
CA TRP A 373 13.47 -2.99 5.74
C TRP A 373 12.52 -2.61 6.86
N ILE A 374 11.61 -3.52 7.24
CA ILE A 374 10.69 -3.33 8.39
C ILE A 374 11.52 -3.11 9.66
N LEU A 375 12.45 -4.01 9.99
CA LEU A 375 13.29 -3.91 11.19
C LEU A 375 14.16 -2.64 11.16
N GLN A 376 14.74 -2.31 10.00
CA GLN A 376 15.55 -1.11 9.83
C GLN A 376 14.77 0.17 10.12
N PHE A 377 13.55 0.28 9.57
CA PHE A 377 12.70 1.43 9.76
C PHE A 377 12.11 1.50 11.18
N SER A 378 11.52 0.40 11.67
CA SER A 378 10.65 0.42 12.85
C SER A 378 11.34 0.05 14.15
N VAL A 379 12.41 -0.74 14.12
CA VAL A 379 13.11 -1.22 15.33
C VAL A 379 14.45 -0.49 15.50
N PHE A 380 15.29 -0.48 14.47
CA PHE A 380 16.61 0.16 14.55
C PHE A 380 16.54 1.68 14.42
N GLY A 381 15.62 2.18 13.58
CA GLY A 381 15.31 3.60 13.46
C GLY A 381 16.47 4.43 12.89
N CYS A 382 17.32 3.83 12.05
CA CYS A 382 18.44 4.50 11.37
C CYS A 382 18.64 3.93 9.96
N PRO A 383 19.27 4.66 9.02
CA PRO A 383 19.60 4.11 7.71
C PRO A 383 20.73 3.05 7.80
N PRO A 384 20.82 2.10 6.85
CA PRO A 384 21.80 0.99 6.89
C PRO A 384 23.27 1.44 7.00
N GLU A 385 23.64 2.57 6.40
CA GLU A 385 25.02 3.06 6.35
C GLU A 385 25.51 3.70 7.66
N ASP A 386 24.60 4.02 8.59
CA ASP A 386 24.95 4.76 9.81
C ASP A 386 25.60 3.89 10.90
N GLY A 387 25.58 2.56 10.75
CA GLY A 387 26.35 1.55 11.52
C GLY A 387 26.21 1.57 13.06
N LYS A 388 25.44 2.50 13.62
CA LYS A 388 25.26 2.72 15.05
C LYS A 388 23.79 3.07 15.30
N LEU A 389 23.15 2.34 16.22
CA LEU A 389 21.86 2.75 16.78
C LEU A 389 22.03 4.13 17.41
N LYS A 390 21.49 5.16 16.75
CA LYS A 390 21.40 6.52 17.29
C LYS A 390 20.19 6.57 18.24
N ASN A 391 20.40 7.04 19.46
CA ASN A 391 19.41 7.34 20.52
C ASN A 391 19.01 6.18 21.47
N GLY A 392 18.77 6.54 22.74
CA GLY A 392 18.33 5.60 23.80
C GLY A 392 16.90 5.09 23.62
N GLU A 393 16.00 5.84 22.97
CA GLU A 393 14.62 5.41 22.70
C GLU A 393 14.56 4.23 21.72
N ASN A 394 15.37 4.26 20.64
CA ASN A 394 15.45 3.16 19.68
C ASN A 394 16.03 1.88 20.32
N LYS A 395 16.96 2.04 21.27
CA LYS A 395 17.48 0.91 22.05
C LYS A 395 16.39 0.28 22.90
N GLN A 396 15.60 1.06 23.63
CA GLN A 396 14.49 0.52 24.42
C GLN A 396 13.49 -0.25 23.55
N LEU A 397 13.14 0.32 22.38
CA LEU A 397 12.24 -0.35 21.44
C LEU A 397 12.83 -1.67 20.90
N LEU A 398 14.13 -1.72 20.62
CA LEU A 398 14.83 -2.96 20.25
C LEU A 398 14.69 -4.02 21.35
N LEU A 399 14.99 -3.68 22.61
CA LEU A 399 14.91 -4.64 23.72
C LEU A 399 13.48 -5.17 23.91
N GLU A 400 12.48 -4.29 23.87
CA GLU A 400 11.06 -4.67 23.98
C GLU A 400 10.59 -5.55 22.80
N THR A 401 11.11 -5.30 21.61
CA THR A 401 10.74 -6.06 20.41
C THR A 401 11.41 -7.42 20.42
N VAL A 402 12.71 -7.49 20.76
CA VAL A 402 13.44 -8.76 20.93
C VAL A 402 12.77 -9.62 21.99
N GLN A 403 12.44 -9.05 23.16
CA GLN A 403 11.77 -9.80 24.22
C GLN A 403 10.46 -10.42 23.73
N ARG A 404 9.60 -9.65 23.06
CA ARG A 404 8.34 -10.15 22.50
C ARG A 404 8.56 -11.25 21.46
N VAL A 405 9.47 -11.02 20.51
CA VAL A 405 9.74 -11.97 19.42
C VAL A 405 10.32 -13.27 19.93
N VAL A 406 11.32 -13.21 20.82
CA VAL A 406 11.94 -14.39 21.40
C VAL A 406 10.95 -15.18 22.25
N VAL A 407 10.13 -14.51 23.08
CA VAL A 407 9.11 -15.19 23.87
C VAL A 407 8.14 -15.96 22.98
N VAL A 408 7.63 -15.37 21.90
CA VAL A 408 6.75 -16.07 20.95
C VAL A 408 7.50 -17.22 20.25
N TRP A 409 8.72 -16.96 19.77
CA TRP A 409 9.54 -17.92 19.05
C TRP A 409 9.88 -19.16 19.88
N SER A 410 10.03 -19.00 21.20
CA SER A 410 10.44 -20.03 22.15
C SER A 410 9.33 -21.00 22.57
N LYS A 411 8.07 -20.60 22.41
CA LYS A 411 6.92 -21.40 22.85
C LYS A 411 6.77 -22.68 22.05
N ARG A 412 6.63 -23.80 22.75
CA ARG A 412 6.36 -25.12 22.14
C ARG A 412 5.07 -25.10 21.32
N GLU A 413 4.05 -24.38 21.80
CA GLU A 413 2.77 -24.24 21.09
C GLU A 413 2.95 -23.55 19.74
N PHE A 414 3.83 -22.55 19.66
CA PHE A 414 4.14 -21.86 18.41
C PHE A 414 4.85 -22.80 17.42
N VAL A 415 5.84 -23.58 17.88
CA VAL A 415 6.54 -24.57 17.05
C VAL A 415 5.58 -25.64 16.49
N GLN A 416 4.57 -26.03 17.28
CA GLN A 416 3.60 -27.06 16.90
C GLN A 416 2.47 -26.56 15.99
N SER A 417 2.06 -25.30 16.13
CA SER A 417 0.87 -24.77 15.45
C SER A 417 1.16 -23.80 14.30
N ALA A 418 2.29 -23.09 14.32
CA ALA A 418 2.58 -22.07 13.33
C ALA A 418 3.03 -22.70 11.99
N PRO A 419 2.56 -22.20 10.84
CA PRO A 419 3.06 -22.60 9.53
C PRO A 419 4.57 -22.41 9.40
N LEU A 420 5.23 -23.28 8.64
CA LEU A 420 6.69 -23.25 8.47
C LEU A 420 7.20 -21.88 8.00
N GLU A 421 6.51 -21.25 7.05
CA GLU A 421 6.85 -19.91 6.55
C GLU A 421 6.84 -18.85 7.66
N GLN A 422 5.89 -18.95 8.60
CA GLN A 422 5.82 -18.07 9.76
C GLN A 422 6.93 -18.36 10.76
N GLN A 423 7.27 -19.63 10.97
CA GLN A 423 8.41 -20.00 11.81
C GLN A 423 9.74 -19.48 11.26
N VAL A 424 9.95 -19.58 9.94
CA VAL A 424 11.11 -18.99 9.25
C VAL A 424 11.15 -17.49 9.46
N HIS A 425 10.04 -16.80 9.19
CA HIS A 425 9.94 -15.35 9.30
C HIS A 425 10.25 -14.85 10.72
N VAL A 426 9.65 -15.46 11.74
CA VAL A 426 9.88 -15.09 13.15
C VAL A 426 11.30 -15.45 13.59
N THR A 427 11.85 -16.57 13.12
CA THR A 427 13.26 -16.94 13.39
C THR A 427 14.21 -15.92 12.79
N ALA A 428 14.00 -15.53 11.53
CA ALA A 428 14.80 -14.50 10.86
C ALA A 428 14.72 -13.16 11.60
N ALA A 429 13.53 -12.77 12.06
CA ALA A 429 13.36 -11.54 12.83
C ALA A 429 14.14 -11.58 14.15
N ALA A 430 14.03 -12.69 14.90
CA ALA A 430 14.78 -12.88 16.14
C ALA A 430 16.29 -12.81 15.89
N GLY A 431 16.76 -13.54 14.88
CA GLY A 431 18.16 -13.60 14.49
C GLY A 431 18.76 -12.24 14.11
N LEU A 432 18.13 -11.55 13.17
CA LEU A 432 18.58 -10.23 12.69
C LEU A 432 18.64 -9.19 13.82
N MET A 433 17.70 -9.23 14.77
CA MET A 433 17.77 -8.33 15.92
C MET A 433 18.87 -8.74 16.91
N LEU A 434 19.04 -10.03 17.19
CA LEU A 434 20.09 -10.54 18.08
C LEU A 434 21.49 -10.20 17.55
N GLU A 435 21.71 -10.25 16.23
CA GLU A 435 22.98 -9.84 15.59
C GLU A 435 23.38 -8.38 15.93
N THR A 436 22.41 -7.52 16.24
CA THR A 436 22.65 -6.12 16.59
C THR A 436 22.84 -5.87 18.09
N MET A 437 22.57 -6.86 18.93
CA MET A 437 22.63 -6.71 20.39
C MET A 437 24.05 -6.93 20.93
N SER A 438 24.37 -6.20 21.99
CA SER A 438 25.53 -6.50 22.84
C SER A 438 25.17 -7.43 23.99
N LYS A 439 26.18 -8.10 24.57
CA LYS A 439 26.01 -8.92 25.78
C LYS A 439 25.34 -8.15 26.93
N GLY A 440 25.75 -6.90 27.17
CA GLY A 440 25.16 -6.08 28.24
C GLY A 440 23.68 -5.76 28.02
N GLU A 441 23.26 -5.56 26.77
CA GLU A 441 21.85 -5.36 26.41
C GLU A 441 21.03 -6.65 26.57
N LEU A 442 21.63 -7.79 26.25
CA LEU A 442 21.02 -9.11 26.46
C LEU A 442 20.83 -9.42 27.96
N ASP A 443 21.85 -9.16 28.78
CA ASP A 443 21.79 -9.35 30.24
C ASP A 443 20.77 -8.41 30.90
N ALA A 444 20.60 -7.21 30.37
CA ALA A 444 19.62 -6.23 30.85
C ALA A 444 18.17 -6.60 30.51
N THR A 445 17.95 -7.44 29.49
CA THR A 445 16.60 -7.77 29.03
C THR A 445 16.08 -9.01 29.74
N LYS A 446 15.10 -8.79 30.63
CA LYS A 446 14.56 -9.84 31.49
C LYS A 446 14.03 -11.03 30.68
N ASP A 447 14.39 -12.24 31.11
CA ASP A 447 13.89 -13.53 30.61
C ASP A 447 14.24 -13.88 29.14
N VAL A 448 14.94 -13.01 28.41
CA VAL A 448 15.32 -13.25 27.00
C VAL A 448 16.27 -14.43 26.88
N MET A 449 17.36 -14.46 27.66
CA MET A 449 18.32 -15.58 27.63
C MET A 449 17.64 -16.92 27.93
N ARG A 450 16.77 -16.97 28.94
CA ARG A 450 16.02 -18.18 29.30
C ARG A 450 15.12 -18.61 28.13
N SER A 451 14.40 -17.67 27.53
CA SER A 451 13.50 -17.94 26.40
C SER A 451 14.27 -18.41 25.16
N ILE A 452 15.46 -17.86 24.88
CA ILE A 452 16.32 -18.36 23.78
C ILE A 452 16.71 -19.82 24.03
N LEU A 453 17.20 -20.14 25.22
CA LEU A 453 17.63 -21.51 25.56
C LEU A 453 16.46 -22.51 25.50
N GLU A 454 15.29 -22.11 26.02
CA GLU A 454 14.05 -22.90 25.93
C GLU A 454 13.63 -23.13 24.47
N GLY A 455 13.64 -22.07 23.67
CA GLY A 455 13.28 -22.13 22.25
C GLY A 455 14.23 -22.95 21.39
N VAL A 456 15.53 -22.87 21.66
CA VAL A 456 16.53 -23.72 20.99
C VAL A 456 16.25 -25.19 21.35
N SER A 457 16.04 -25.49 22.63
CA SER A 457 15.80 -26.86 23.10
C SER A 457 14.54 -27.47 22.48
N CYS A 458 13.41 -26.76 22.52
CA CYS A 458 12.15 -27.29 22.01
C CYS A 458 12.15 -27.49 20.48
N ARG A 459 12.95 -26.72 19.74
CA ARG A 459 13.11 -26.85 18.29
C ARG A 459 14.13 -27.93 17.89
N LEU A 460 15.18 -28.17 18.68
CA LEU A 460 16.11 -29.27 18.46
C LEU A 460 15.45 -30.64 18.64
N GLU A 461 14.46 -30.74 19.52
CA GLU A 461 13.60 -31.91 19.70
C GLU A 461 12.66 -32.17 18.50
N ASN A 462 12.51 -31.22 17.58
CA ASN A 462 11.58 -31.33 16.47
C ASN A 462 12.12 -32.28 15.37
N PRO A 463 11.29 -33.17 14.81
CA PRO A 463 11.71 -34.09 13.74
C PRO A 463 12.02 -33.38 12.41
N ASP A 464 11.56 -32.15 12.18
CA ASP A 464 11.83 -31.38 10.96
C ASP A 464 13.24 -30.78 10.96
N ASP A 465 14.03 -31.14 9.94
CA ASP A 465 15.41 -30.67 9.73
C ASP A 465 15.51 -29.14 9.64
N LEU A 466 14.54 -28.46 9.00
CA LEU A 466 14.54 -27.01 8.87
C LEU A 466 14.26 -26.34 10.21
N VAL A 467 13.35 -26.90 11.02
CA VAL A 467 13.06 -26.39 12.38
C VAL A 467 14.29 -26.56 13.28
N ARG A 468 15.02 -27.68 13.17
CA ARG A 468 16.31 -27.83 13.88
C ARG A 468 17.36 -26.85 13.37
N LYS A 469 17.43 -26.60 12.06
CA LYS A 469 18.35 -25.62 11.48
C LYS A 469 18.07 -24.20 11.98
N MET A 470 16.80 -23.82 12.16
CA MET A 470 16.40 -22.55 12.80
C MET A 470 16.96 -22.43 14.22
N ALA A 471 16.89 -23.51 15.01
CA ALA A 471 17.45 -23.55 16.36
C ALA A 471 18.97 -23.38 16.34
N CYS A 472 19.66 -24.12 15.46
CA CYS A 472 21.11 -24.03 15.31
C CYS A 472 21.57 -22.62 14.90
N SER A 473 20.85 -21.97 13.97
CA SER A 473 21.13 -20.59 13.55
C SER A 473 21.03 -19.60 14.71
N ILE A 474 19.96 -19.67 15.51
CA ILE A 474 19.79 -18.78 16.67
C ILE A 474 20.83 -19.06 17.74
N ALA A 475 21.14 -20.33 18.02
CA ALA A 475 22.19 -20.70 18.97
C ALA A 475 23.57 -20.15 18.56
N LEU A 476 23.91 -20.21 17.26
CA LEU A 476 25.14 -19.63 16.73
C LEU A 476 25.19 -18.12 16.95
N VAL A 477 24.15 -17.39 16.57
CA VAL A 477 24.10 -15.92 16.75
C VAL A 477 24.15 -15.54 18.22
N PHE A 478 23.36 -16.21 19.05
CA PHE A 478 23.35 -16.01 20.50
C PHE A 478 24.73 -16.22 21.12
N SER A 479 25.43 -17.30 20.74
CA SER A 479 26.79 -17.55 21.22
C SER A 479 27.78 -16.48 20.80
N LYS A 480 27.69 -15.96 19.57
CA LYS A 480 28.52 -14.84 19.09
C LYS A 480 28.28 -13.55 19.89
N VAL A 481 27.05 -13.31 20.34
CA VAL A 481 26.73 -12.14 21.18
C VAL A 481 27.30 -12.29 22.60
N ILE A 482 27.31 -13.50 23.15
CA ILE A 482 27.81 -13.78 24.51
C ILE A 482 29.34 -13.89 24.58
N ASP A 483 29.93 -14.64 23.65
CA ASP A 483 31.37 -14.85 23.53
C ASP A 483 31.77 -14.96 22.05
N PRO A 484 32.10 -13.82 21.39
CA PRO A 484 32.49 -13.79 19.98
C PRO A 484 33.70 -14.69 19.65
N ASN A 485 34.55 -15.00 20.64
CA ASN A 485 35.75 -15.79 20.45
C ASN A 485 35.47 -17.31 20.48
N ASN A 486 34.30 -17.71 21.01
CA ASN A 486 33.91 -19.12 21.12
C ASN A 486 32.46 -19.36 20.64
N PRO A 487 32.18 -19.19 19.33
CA PRO A 487 30.86 -19.44 18.77
C PRO A 487 30.49 -20.92 18.80
N LEU A 488 29.23 -21.21 19.13
CA LEU A 488 28.65 -22.54 19.24
C LEU A 488 28.12 -23.01 17.89
N TYR A 489 28.72 -24.07 17.34
CA TYR A 489 28.29 -24.70 16.09
C TYR A 489 27.56 -26.01 16.37
N LEU A 490 26.22 -25.97 16.31
CA LEU A 490 25.36 -27.15 16.53
C LEU A 490 25.15 -28.00 15.27
N ASP A 491 25.44 -27.44 14.10
CA ASP A 491 25.32 -28.13 12.81
C ASP A 491 26.59 -27.92 11.97
N ASN A 492 27.11 -29.03 11.43
CA ASN A 492 28.29 -29.10 10.59
C ASN A 492 28.12 -28.39 9.23
N SER A 493 26.90 -27.96 8.90
CA SER A 493 26.60 -27.17 7.69
C SER A 493 26.95 -25.69 7.81
N PHE A 494 27.12 -25.15 9.03
CA PHE A 494 27.56 -23.76 9.26
C PHE A 494 29.07 -23.62 9.05
N LYS A 495 29.49 -23.45 7.80
CA LYS A 495 30.88 -23.14 7.42
C LYS A 495 31.11 -21.67 7.07
N GLU A 496 30.04 -20.88 6.98
CA GLU A 496 30.06 -19.47 6.59
C GLU A 496 29.84 -18.57 7.82
N GLU A 497 30.49 -17.41 7.85
CA GLU A 497 30.36 -16.44 8.94
C GLU A 497 28.95 -15.85 9.06
N ASN A 498 28.18 -15.84 7.97
CA ASN A 498 26.84 -15.26 7.89
C ASN A 498 25.75 -16.34 7.85
N VAL A 499 24.69 -16.13 8.61
CA VAL A 499 23.54 -17.04 8.65
C VAL A 499 22.62 -16.78 7.45
N ASP A 500 22.27 -17.84 6.72
CA ASP A 500 21.18 -17.79 5.74
C ASP A 500 19.81 -17.79 6.44
N TRP A 501 19.25 -16.59 6.59
CA TRP A 501 17.92 -16.38 7.17
C TRP A 501 16.76 -16.73 6.23
N GLU A 502 17.02 -17.07 4.97
CA GLU A 502 15.99 -17.60 4.04
C GLU A 502 15.91 -19.13 4.07
N PHE A 503 16.87 -19.79 4.73
CA PHE A 503 16.96 -21.24 4.87
C PHE A 503 16.81 -22.00 3.54
N GLY A 504 17.33 -21.43 2.45
CA GLY A 504 17.26 -21.98 1.10
C GLY A 504 15.90 -21.89 0.38
N LEU A 505 14.86 -21.32 1.02
CA LEU A 505 13.50 -21.26 0.45
C LEU A 505 13.39 -20.32 -0.77
N ALA A 506 14.27 -19.34 -0.90
CA ALA A 506 14.27 -18.39 -2.03
C ALA A 506 14.93 -18.94 -3.31
N THR A 507 15.69 -20.04 -3.23
CA THR A 507 16.55 -20.52 -4.34
C THR A 507 15.84 -21.39 -5.39
N ALA A 508 14.52 -21.54 -5.32
CA ALA A 508 13.73 -22.34 -6.28
C ALA A 508 13.28 -21.58 -7.54
N ASN A 509 14.01 -20.55 -7.98
CA ASN A 509 13.86 -19.96 -9.33
C ASN A 509 14.90 -20.61 -10.27
N PRO A 510 14.51 -21.29 -11.37
CA PRO A 510 15.47 -21.94 -12.25
C PRO A 510 16.06 -20.90 -13.19
N THR A 511 17.11 -20.22 -12.75
CA THR A 511 17.97 -19.48 -13.68
C THR A 511 19.43 -19.67 -13.28
N ASN A 512 20.19 -20.29 -14.18
CA ASN A 512 21.65 -20.43 -14.22
C ASN A 512 22.31 -21.38 -13.22
N ARG A 513 22.17 -22.69 -13.49
CA ARG A 513 23.30 -23.62 -13.31
C ARG A 513 24.22 -23.49 -14.52
N ASN A 514 25.49 -23.19 -14.25
CA ASN A 514 26.75 -23.36 -15.01
C ASN A 514 27.63 -22.19 -14.53
N SER A 515 28.77 -22.37 -13.88
CA SER A 515 29.90 -23.23 -14.26
C SER A 515 30.91 -23.28 -13.11
N GLU A 516 31.32 -24.47 -12.68
CA GLU A 516 32.63 -24.67 -12.06
C GLU A 516 33.48 -25.48 -13.03
N ASN A 517 34.47 -24.81 -13.62
CA ASN A 517 35.48 -25.39 -14.49
C ASN A 517 36.44 -26.23 -13.64
N LYS A 518 36.57 -27.52 -13.97
CA LYS A 518 37.77 -28.30 -13.63
C LYS A 518 38.72 -28.27 -14.82
N GLU A 519 39.93 -27.82 -14.54
CA GLU A 519 41.10 -27.89 -15.41
C GLU A 519 41.38 -29.32 -15.86
N ILE A 520 41.56 -29.52 -17.18
CA ILE A 520 42.41 -30.60 -17.70
C ILE A 520 43.17 -30.05 -18.92
N ALA A 521 44.50 -30.20 -18.88
CA ALA A 521 45.46 -29.82 -19.89
C ALA A 521 45.25 -30.54 -21.25
N ALA A 522 45.61 -29.84 -22.33
CA ALA A 522 45.68 -30.35 -23.70
C ALA A 522 46.82 -31.40 -23.87
N PRO A 523 46.87 -32.23 -24.95
CA PRO A 523 47.14 -31.69 -26.30
C PRO A 523 46.50 -32.41 -27.53
N SER A 524 46.46 -31.64 -28.62
CA SER A 524 46.61 -32.02 -30.05
C SER A 524 45.65 -33.03 -30.72
N SER A 525 44.92 -32.59 -31.76
CA SER A 525 45.23 -32.87 -33.19
C SER A 525 44.04 -32.64 -34.15
N ASN A 526 44.33 -31.90 -35.22
CA ASN A 526 43.82 -31.90 -36.62
C ASN A 526 42.42 -32.42 -37.01
N SER A 527 41.67 -31.55 -37.71
CA SER A 527 41.05 -31.72 -39.07
C SER A 527 39.83 -30.78 -39.19
N VAL A 528 39.92 -29.60 -39.82
CA VAL A 528 39.72 -29.28 -41.25
C VAL A 528 38.58 -30.01 -41.95
N GLN A 529 37.52 -29.25 -42.30
CA GLN A 529 36.75 -29.16 -43.57
C GLN A 529 35.47 -28.35 -43.25
N LYS A 530 35.30 -27.07 -43.57
CA LYS A 530 35.27 -26.30 -44.83
C LYS A 530 34.21 -26.77 -45.85
N LEU A 531 33.23 -25.88 -46.11
CA LEU A 531 32.40 -25.62 -47.32
C LEU A 531 31.09 -24.97 -46.81
N GLU A 532 30.86 -23.67 -46.76
CA GLU A 532 31.02 -22.55 -47.72
C GLU A 532 30.04 -22.61 -48.92
N VAL A 533 29.23 -21.52 -49.02
CA VAL A 533 28.73 -20.82 -50.23
C VAL A 533 27.27 -21.05 -50.72
N ASP A 534 26.42 -20.08 -50.34
CA ASP A 534 25.72 -19.05 -51.13
C ASP A 534 24.53 -19.27 -52.13
N HIS A 535 23.63 -18.27 -52.00
CA HIS A 535 22.96 -17.40 -52.99
C HIS A 535 21.66 -17.77 -53.73
N GLU A 536 20.65 -16.89 -53.46
CA GLU A 536 19.73 -16.16 -54.36
C GLU A 536 18.56 -16.82 -55.13
N GLY A 537 17.41 -16.10 -55.14
CA GLY A 537 16.40 -16.20 -56.22
C GLY A 537 14.90 -16.03 -55.86
N GLU A 538 14.43 -14.79 -55.81
CA GLU A 538 13.10 -14.21 -56.12
C GLU A 538 11.74 -15.00 -56.18
N SER A 539 10.77 -14.44 -55.43
CA SER A 539 9.43 -13.93 -55.85
C SER A 539 8.16 -14.81 -55.96
N ILE A 540 7.05 -14.16 -55.50
CA ILE A 540 5.62 -14.29 -55.85
C ILE A 540 4.64 -15.01 -54.87
N ARG A 541 3.75 -14.19 -54.29
CA ARG A 541 2.36 -14.37 -53.80
C ARG A 541 2.00 -15.53 -52.85
N GLY A 542 1.74 -15.15 -51.60
CA GLY A 542 0.39 -15.11 -51.04
C GLY A 542 -0.21 -16.40 -50.47
N ARG A 543 -0.10 -16.60 -49.15
CA ARG A 543 -1.18 -17.21 -48.34
C ARG A 543 -0.97 -16.98 -46.83
N LYS A 544 -2.09 -16.73 -46.16
CA LYS A 544 -2.34 -16.61 -44.71
C LYS A 544 -1.44 -17.47 -43.82
N VAL A 545 -0.91 -16.89 -42.73
CA VAL A 545 -0.52 -17.64 -41.52
C VAL A 545 -0.94 -16.88 -40.26
N ASN A 546 -1.49 -17.67 -39.35
CA ASN A 546 -2.06 -17.32 -38.06
C ASN A 546 -0.99 -16.82 -37.07
N ALA A 547 -1.31 -15.77 -36.33
CA ALA A 547 -0.55 -15.35 -35.16
C ALA A 547 -0.64 -16.41 -34.06
N ALA A 548 0.49 -17.04 -33.76
CA ALA A 548 0.64 -17.94 -32.64
C ALA A 548 0.51 -17.17 -31.32
N LYS A 549 -0.46 -17.59 -30.51
CA LYS A 549 -0.68 -17.21 -29.11
C LYS A 549 0.60 -17.38 -28.30
N LYS A 550 1.20 -16.28 -27.84
CA LYS A 550 2.10 -16.30 -26.68
C LYS A 550 1.23 -16.39 -25.43
N ARG A 551 1.11 -17.62 -24.89
CA ARG A 551 0.44 -17.91 -23.62
C ARG A 551 1.15 -17.11 -22.52
N SER A 552 0.48 -16.11 -21.95
CA SER A 552 0.81 -15.59 -20.64
C SER A 552 0.54 -16.70 -19.62
N SER A 553 1.59 -17.08 -18.90
CA SER A 553 1.51 -18.01 -17.77
C SER A 553 0.66 -17.38 -16.68
N LYS A 554 -0.58 -17.86 -16.54
CA LYS A 554 -1.41 -17.72 -15.35
C LYS A 554 -0.64 -18.31 -14.17
N CYS A 555 -0.14 -17.47 -13.28
CA CYS A 555 0.14 -17.88 -11.92
C CYS A 555 -1.23 -17.98 -11.22
N LYS A 556 -1.67 -19.18 -10.90
CA LYS A 556 -2.81 -19.39 -9.98
C LYS A 556 -2.26 -19.17 -8.58
N LEU A 557 -2.53 -18.01 -7.99
CA LEU A 557 -2.41 -17.85 -6.55
C LEU A 557 -3.70 -18.39 -5.92
N VAL A 558 -3.52 -19.34 -5.03
CA VAL A 558 -4.57 -19.97 -4.24
C VAL A 558 -5.05 -18.94 -3.22
N ASP A 559 -6.36 -18.76 -3.18
CA ASP A 559 -7.10 -17.97 -2.21
C ASP A 559 -7.08 -18.73 -0.88
N SER A 560 -6.51 -18.15 0.16
CA SER A 560 -6.60 -18.66 1.54
C SER A 560 -6.97 -17.50 2.43
N LEU A 561 -8.26 -17.15 2.36
CA LEU A 561 -8.96 -16.33 3.33
C LEU A 561 -9.80 -17.25 4.21
N ASP A 562 -9.26 -17.62 5.37
CA ASP A 562 -10.09 -17.98 6.52
C ASP A 562 -9.84 -16.95 7.61
N VAL A 563 -10.88 -16.14 7.83
CA VAL A 563 -10.95 -15.07 8.84
C VAL A 563 -11.41 -15.71 10.14
N ILE A 564 -10.53 -15.79 11.14
CA ILE A 564 -10.93 -16.04 12.52
C ILE A 564 -11.10 -14.68 13.21
N ALA A 565 -12.31 -14.41 13.68
CA ALA A 565 -12.67 -13.19 14.41
C ALA A 565 -12.05 -13.17 15.82
N PRO A 566 -11.47 -12.05 16.28
CA PRO A 566 -10.97 -11.91 17.65
C PRO A 566 -12.05 -11.25 18.51
N SER A 567 -12.94 -12.05 19.08
CA SER A 567 -13.88 -11.57 20.10
C SER A 567 -14.34 -12.70 21.02
N THR A 568 -13.40 -13.32 21.74
CA THR A 568 -13.70 -14.18 22.91
C THR A 568 -12.43 -14.39 23.75
N LEU A 569 -11.78 -13.32 24.26
CA LEU A 569 -10.81 -13.43 25.36
C LEU A 569 -10.75 -12.07 26.08
N ASN A 570 -11.81 -11.77 26.83
CA ASN A 570 -11.77 -10.83 27.94
C ASN A 570 -13.02 -11.15 28.77
N ASP A 571 -12.85 -11.96 29.81
CA ASP A 571 -13.40 -11.65 31.12
C ASP A 571 -12.92 -12.68 32.15
N GLU A 572 -12.67 -12.14 33.35
CA GLU A 572 -12.46 -12.82 34.63
C GLU A 572 -11.09 -13.50 34.86
N LEU A 573 -10.27 -12.88 35.71
CA LEU A 573 -10.13 -13.31 37.11
C LEU A 573 -9.22 -12.35 37.90
N LEU A 574 -9.81 -11.66 38.88
CA LEU A 574 -9.11 -11.00 39.99
C LEU A 574 -9.56 -11.69 41.30
N PHE A 575 -8.54 -12.15 42.05
CA PHE A 575 -8.42 -12.39 43.51
C PHE A 575 -9.53 -13.08 44.31
N SER A 576 -9.16 -14.16 45.01
CA SER A 576 -9.27 -14.28 46.48
C SER A 576 -8.57 -15.55 47.00
N ASP A 577 -7.46 -15.36 47.70
CA ASP A 577 -7.17 -15.79 49.08
C ASP A 577 -7.82 -17.04 49.72
N GLU A 578 -6.92 -17.78 50.38
CA GLU A 578 -7.05 -18.54 51.65
C GLU A 578 -7.05 -20.08 51.60
N GLU A 579 -5.96 -20.59 52.19
CA GLU A 579 -5.84 -21.70 53.15
C GLU A 579 -6.68 -22.97 52.99
N ASP A 580 -6.00 -24.11 52.91
CA ASP A 580 -6.22 -25.18 53.88
C ASP A 580 -5.14 -26.29 53.81
N GLY A 581 -4.70 -26.74 55.00
CA GLY A 581 -4.71 -28.18 55.28
C GLY A 581 -3.42 -28.99 55.17
N ASN A 582 -2.63 -28.95 56.25
CA ASN A 582 -1.64 -29.93 56.73
C ASN A 582 -1.87 -31.43 56.45
N SER A 583 -0.74 -32.16 56.49
CA SER A 583 -0.50 -33.54 57.00
C SER A 583 -1.07 -34.71 56.17
N SER A 584 -0.44 -35.87 55.99
CA SER A 584 0.73 -36.53 56.57
C SER A 584 0.99 -37.84 55.79
N GLU A 585 2.14 -38.44 56.07
CA GLU A 585 2.44 -39.89 56.12
C GLU A 585 3.53 -40.41 55.16
N ASP A 586 4.60 -40.80 55.84
CA ASP A 586 5.78 -41.50 55.41
C ASP A 586 5.48 -42.88 54.83
N SER A 587 6.36 -43.36 53.96
CA SER A 587 6.79 -44.76 53.98
C SER A 587 8.15 -44.90 53.32
N GLU A 588 9.12 -45.31 54.13
CA GLU A 588 10.45 -45.73 53.71
C GLU A 588 10.40 -46.99 52.85
N GLY A 589 11.25 -47.02 51.82
CA GLY A 589 11.50 -48.18 50.97
C GLY A 589 12.98 -48.26 50.62
N SER A 590 13.74 -48.87 51.53
CA SER A 590 15.15 -49.26 51.39
C SER A 590 15.43 -50.00 50.06
N SER A 591 16.44 -49.53 49.31
CA SER A 591 17.18 -50.39 48.38
C SER A 591 18.64 -49.96 48.29
N ASP A 592 19.47 -50.87 48.80
CA ASP A 592 20.91 -50.84 48.94
C ASP A 592 21.56 -51.12 47.57
N SER A 593 22.29 -50.14 47.00
CA SER A 593 23.10 -50.35 45.79
C SER A 593 24.51 -49.83 46.02
N SER A 594 25.42 -50.78 46.16
CA SER A 594 26.86 -50.63 46.36
C SER A 594 27.50 -49.64 45.36
N LEU A 595 28.19 -48.65 45.91
CA LEU A 595 29.02 -47.68 45.19
C LEU A 595 30.26 -48.36 44.61
N GLN A 596 30.42 -48.32 43.29
CA GLN A 596 31.73 -48.48 42.64
C GLN A 596 32.43 -47.11 42.55
N PRO A 597 33.77 -47.06 42.61
CA PRO A 597 34.51 -45.81 42.46
C PRO A 597 34.26 -45.18 41.08
N TYR A 598 34.05 -43.86 41.08
CA TYR A 598 33.83 -43.04 39.89
C TYR A 598 35.11 -43.03 39.01
N ASP A 599 35.03 -43.50 37.77
CA ASP A 599 36.13 -43.48 36.81
C ASP A 599 36.15 -42.11 36.11
N LEU A 600 37.13 -41.28 36.47
CA LEU A 600 37.31 -39.90 35.96
C LEU A 600 38.05 -39.87 34.61
N THR A 601 38.14 -40.99 33.88
CA THR A 601 38.81 -41.04 32.57
C THR A 601 37.87 -40.85 31.37
N ASP A 602 36.56 -40.65 31.60
CA ASP A 602 35.55 -40.52 30.52
C ASP A 602 35.09 -39.06 30.26
N ASP A 603 35.55 -38.09 31.04
CA ASP A 603 35.12 -36.68 30.89
C ASP A 603 35.68 -35.99 29.63
N ASP A 604 36.71 -36.55 28.99
CA ASP A 604 37.26 -36.03 27.72
C ASP A 604 36.50 -36.55 26.47
N SER A 605 35.61 -37.53 26.62
CA SER A 605 34.88 -38.14 25.50
C SER A 605 33.54 -37.46 25.19
N ASP A 606 33.01 -36.67 26.13
CA ASP A 606 31.72 -35.97 25.99
C ASP A 606 31.79 -34.72 25.11
N LEU A 607 32.97 -34.16 24.86
CA LEU A 607 33.17 -33.04 23.92
C LEU A 607 32.96 -33.39 22.44
N LYS A 608 32.67 -34.67 22.12
CA LYS A 608 32.41 -35.15 20.75
C LYS A 608 30.99 -35.65 20.50
N LYS A 609 30.09 -35.60 21.49
CA LYS A 609 28.68 -35.98 21.27
C LYS A 609 27.95 -34.87 20.52
N LYS A 610 27.06 -35.27 19.59
CA LYS A 610 26.10 -34.36 18.97
C LYS A 610 25.22 -33.78 20.07
N ILE A 611 25.35 -32.47 20.29
CA ILE A 611 24.52 -31.69 21.21
C ILE A 611 23.05 -31.93 20.82
N SER A 612 22.29 -32.55 21.72
CA SER A 612 20.90 -32.94 21.47
C SER A 612 19.95 -32.51 22.59
N GLN A 613 20.49 -32.05 23.73
CA GLN A 613 19.72 -31.66 24.89
C GLN A 613 20.22 -30.32 25.49
N LEU A 614 19.36 -29.65 26.28
CA LEU A 614 19.66 -28.37 26.93
C LEU A 614 20.93 -28.41 27.79
N VAL A 615 21.19 -29.55 28.44
CA VAL A 615 22.37 -29.74 29.31
C VAL A 615 23.68 -29.63 28.52
N ASP A 616 23.69 -30.09 27.27
CA ASP A 616 24.83 -30.05 26.36
C ASP A 616 25.17 -28.59 25.96
N ILE A 617 24.14 -27.75 25.80
CA ILE A 617 24.28 -26.32 25.47
C ILE A 617 24.81 -25.53 26.69
N VAL A 618 24.26 -25.80 27.87
CA VAL A 618 24.71 -25.16 29.12
C VAL A 618 26.15 -25.59 29.47
N GLY A 619 26.51 -26.85 29.21
CA GLY A 619 27.86 -27.37 29.35
C GLY A 619 28.85 -26.69 28.40
N ALA A 620 28.51 -26.57 27.11
CA ALA A 620 29.35 -25.92 26.10
C ALA A 620 29.55 -24.41 26.34
N LEU A 621 28.60 -23.73 26.99
CA LEU A 621 28.67 -22.29 27.30
C LEU A 621 29.41 -21.96 28.60
N ARG A 622 29.72 -22.96 29.46
CA ARG A 622 30.57 -22.75 30.64
C ARG A 622 32.04 -22.90 30.23
N LYS A 623 32.82 -21.82 30.36
CA LYS A 623 34.25 -21.80 30.01
C LYS A 623 35.06 -22.90 30.72
N THR A 624 36.01 -23.48 29.98
CA THR A 624 37.05 -24.44 30.38
C THR A 624 38.30 -23.80 31.00
N ASP A 625 38.19 -22.64 31.65
CA ASP A 625 39.33 -21.97 32.27
C ASP A 625 39.19 -21.97 33.80
N ASP A 626 39.65 -23.05 34.42
CA ASP A 626 40.21 -23.05 35.78
C ASP A 626 41.43 -23.99 35.79
N PRO A 627 42.64 -23.51 35.47
CA PRO A 627 43.87 -24.22 35.78
C PRO A 627 44.37 -23.72 37.14
N ASP A 628 43.79 -24.22 38.24
CA ASP A 628 44.51 -24.42 39.50
C ASP A 628 43.58 -25.01 40.57
N GLY A 629 43.56 -26.32 40.62
CA GLY A 629 42.93 -27.10 41.69
C GLY A 629 43.73 -28.36 42.03
N GLY A 630 45.06 -28.31 41.91
CA GLY A 630 45.95 -29.37 42.38
C GLY A 630 46.39 -29.10 43.82
N GLY A 631 46.02 -30.00 44.75
CA GLY A 631 46.61 -30.10 46.09
C GLY A 631 48.12 -30.41 46.03
N VAL A 632 48.88 -30.54 47.12
CA VAL A 632 48.65 -30.95 48.52
C VAL A 632 49.92 -30.55 49.30
N SER A 633 49.82 -30.41 50.63
CA SER A 633 50.81 -30.81 51.67
C SER A 633 51.36 -29.69 52.57
N ALA A 634 50.79 -29.57 53.77
CA ALA A 634 51.42 -29.70 55.10
C ALA A 634 50.46 -29.18 56.18
#